data_AF-A0AAJ2M7G3-F1
#
_entry.id   AF-A0AAJ2M7G3-F1
#
_cell.length_a   1.000
_cell.length_b   1.000
_cell.length_c   1.000
_cell.angle_alpha   90.00
_cell.angle_beta   90.00
_cell.angle_gamma   90.00
#
_symmetry.space_group_name_H-M   'P 1'
#
loop_
_entity.id
_entity.type
_entity.pdbx_description
1 polymer ?
#
loop_
_entity_poly.entity_id
_entity_poly.type
_entity_poly.pdbx_seq_one_letter_code
_entity_poly.pdbx_strand_id
1 'polypeptide(L)'
;MRVLAAMSGGVDSAVAAARAVDAGHDVTGVHLALSRTPGTLRTGARGCCTIEDSRDAWRAAEKLGIPYYVWDFSERFQADVVDDFVAEYAAGRTPNPCMRCNEKIKFAALLEKALALGFDAVCTGHYAKVVTDADGHKELHRAADWAKDQSYVLGVLTAEQLEHAIFPLAETPSKAQVRAEAEERGLSVAKKPDSHDICFIPDGDTRGWLEDHMELAPGRIVDTQGTELGEHRGAHAYTVGQRRGLHIGRPAPDGKPRFVLEIRPKTNEVVVGPEALLAIDVMEGIRPSWAGLPPREVAAMAEDVDGRSDEFPVTVQVRAHGDPAPARAWLTRQDGQQRLCVRLDEPQRGVAPGQTMVLYQGTRVLGQATIDAAFADRAAAAAS
;
A
#
# COMPACT_ATOMS: atom_id res chain seq x y z
N MET A 1 -1.57 -4.46 29.30
CA MET A 1 -2.18 -3.50 28.37
C MET A 1 -3.54 -4.03 27.96
N ARG A 2 -4.50 -3.13 27.75
CA ARG A 2 -5.78 -3.37 27.07
C ARG A 2 -5.52 -3.27 25.57
N VAL A 3 -5.65 -4.38 24.85
CA VAL A 3 -5.27 -4.47 23.43
C VAL A 3 -6.50 -4.76 22.58
N LEU A 4 -6.73 -3.93 21.57
CA LEU A 4 -7.77 -4.16 20.58
C LEU A 4 -7.19 -4.95 19.39
N ALA A 5 -7.58 -6.21 19.24
CA ALA A 5 -7.14 -7.05 18.13
C ALA A 5 -8.05 -6.88 16.91
N ALA A 6 -7.52 -6.34 15.81
CA ALA A 6 -8.23 -6.24 14.54
C ALA A 6 -8.26 -7.60 13.83
N MET A 7 -9.42 -8.25 13.85
CA MET A 7 -9.65 -9.61 13.38
C MET A 7 -10.37 -9.61 12.03
N SER A 8 -9.64 -9.91 10.96
CA SER A 8 -10.16 -9.89 9.58
C SER A 8 -10.89 -11.17 9.17
N GLY A 9 -11.01 -12.16 10.06
CA GLY A 9 -11.52 -13.49 9.72
C GLY A 9 -10.49 -14.37 9.00
N GLY A 10 -9.26 -13.89 8.84
CA GLY A 10 -8.12 -14.66 8.32
C GLY A 10 -7.24 -15.24 9.42
N VAL A 11 -6.45 -16.26 9.06
CA VAL A 11 -5.57 -16.99 9.98
C VAL A 11 -4.57 -16.08 10.71
N ASP A 12 -4.00 -15.09 10.02
CA ASP A 12 -2.98 -14.21 10.60
C ASP A 12 -3.53 -13.39 11.76
N SER A 13 -4.68 -12.77 11.56
CA SER A 13 -5.31 -11.94 12.58
C SER A 13 -5.77 -12.76 13.80
N ALA A 14 -6.19 -14.02 13.59
CA ALA A 14 -6.58 -14.92 14.66
C ALA A 14 -5.38 -15.37 15.50
N VAL A 15 -4.27 -15.74 14.84
CA VAL A 15 -3.03 -16.13 15.54
C VAL A 15 -2.38 -14.92 16.22
N ALA A 16 -2.42 -13.74 15.61
CA ALA A 16 -1.94 -12.52 16.24
C ALA A 16 -2.73 -12.21 17.53
N ALA A 17 -4.06 -12.31 17.49
CA ALA A 17 -4.88 -12.17 18.69
C ALA A 17 -4.54 -13.22 19.75
N ALA A 18 -4.35 -14.48 19.35
CA ALA A 18 -3.97 -15.56 20.27
C ALA A 18 -2.63 -15.29 20.96
N ARG A 19 -1.61 -14.87 20.21
CA ARG A 19 -0.29 -14.51 20.76
C ARG A 19 -0.36 -13.29 21.68
N ALA A 20 -1.23 -12.32 21.41
CA ALA A 20 -1.44 -11.19 22.30
C ALA A 20 -2.08 -11.63 23.63
N VAL A 21 -2.99 -12.61 23.61
CA VAL A 21 -3.55 -13.23 24.83
C VAL A 21 -2.45 -13.96 25.60
N ASP A 22 -1.64 -14.78 24.92
CA ASP A 22 -0.55 -15.54 25.56
C ASP A 22 0.52 -14.61 26.18
N ALA A 23 0.72 -13.42 25.61
CA ALA A 23 1.58 -12.38 26.16
C ALA A 23 0.99 -11.69 27.42
N GLY A 24 -0.19 -12.12 27.89
CA GLY A 24 -0.83 -11.63 29.11
C GLY A 24 -1.56 -10.30 28.94
N HIS A 25 -1.93 -9.93 27.71
CA HIS A 25 -2.73 -8.72 27.49
C HIS A 25 -4.22 -8.96 27.73
N ASP A 26 -4.93 -7.89 28.12
CA ASP A 26 -6.40 -7.87 28.14
C ASP A 26 -6.90 -7.60 26.72
N VAL A 27 -7.18 -8.67 25.97
CA VAL A 27 -7.46 -8.59 24.53
C VAL A 27 -8.96 -8.51 24.29
N THR A 28 -9.38 -7.56 23.47
CA THR A 28 -10.71 -7.52 22.86
C THR A 28 -10.59 -7.63 21.34
N GLY A 29 -11.33 -8.54 20.73
CA GLY A 29 -11.41 -8.67 19.27
C GLY A 29 -12.36 -7.64 18.66
N VAL A 30 -12.00 -7.13 17.49
CA VAL A 30 -12.88 -6.30 16.67
C VAL A 30 -12.79 -6.68 15.20
N HIS A 31 -13.93 -6.72 14.52
CA HIS A 31 -14.00 -6.80 13.07
C HIS A 31 -14.52 -5.50 12.48
N LEU A 32 -13.92 -5.07 11.37
CA LEU A 32 -14.32 -3.85 10.67
C LEU A 32 -15.26 -4.21 9.53
N ALA A 33 -16.51 -3.78 9.63
CA ALA A 33 -17.43 -3.83 8.50
C ALA A 33 -17.12 -2.64 7.58
N LEU A 34 -16.51 -2.93 6.42
CA LEU A 34 -16.07 -1.91 5.46
C LEU A 34 -16.99 -1.77 4.24
N SER A 35 -17.99 -2.65 4.07
CA SER A 35 -18.96 -2.56 2.97
C SER A 35 -20.39 -2.68 3.49
N ARG A 36 -21.27 -1.83 2.96
CA ARG A 36 -22.73 -1.86 3.22
C ARG A 36 -23.50 -2.70 2.24
N THR A 37 -22.90 -3.09 1.12
CA THR A 37 -23.62 -3.74 0.02
C THR A 37 -23.93 -5.19 0.38
N PRO A 38 -25.20 -5.55 0.63
CA PRO A 38 -25.61 -6.91 0.93
C PRO A 38 -25.66 -7.67 -0.41
N GLY A 39 -24.52 -8.14 -0.89
CA GLY A 39 -24.44 -8.76 -2.22
C GLY A 39 -23.14 -9.52 -2.51
N THR A 40 -22.08 -9.29 -1.75
CA THR A 40 -20.82 -10.07 -1.84
C THR A 40 -20.87 -11.38 -1.05
N LEU A 41 -22.07 -11.95 -0.88
CA LEU A 41 -22.27 -13.36 -0.53
C LEU A 41 -21.97 -14.23 -1.76
N ARG A 42 -20.75 -14.14 -2.29
CA ARG A 42 -20.22 -15.17 -3.18
C ARG A 42 -19.33 -16.05 -2.32
N THR A 43 -19.75 -17.30 -2.15
CA THR A 43 -18.88 -18.37 -1.66
C THR A 43 -17.55 -18.31 -2.43
N GLY A 44 -16.47 -17.94 -1.76
CA GLY A 44 -15.15 -17.77 -2.37
C GLY A 44 -14.69 -16.33 -2.66
N ALA A 45 -15.41 -15.31 -2.18
CA ALA A 45 -14.93 -13.93 -2.23
C ALA A 45 -13.58 -13.80 -1.48
N ARG A 46 -12.54 -13.33 -2.19
CA ARG A 46 -11.17 -13.19 -1.66
C ARG A 46 -10.97 -11.89 -0.85
N GLY A 47 -12.02 -11.43 -0.19
CA GLY A 47 -12.01 -10.22 0.65
C GLY A 47 -11.75 -10.53 2.13
N CYS A 48 -11.61 -9.49 2.95
CA CYS A 48 -11.40 -9.59 4.40
C CYS A 48 -12.53 -8.93 5.22
N CYS A 49 -13.65 -8.59 4.56
CA CYS A 49 -14.68 -7.68 5.07
C CYS A 49 -16.10 -8.20 4.77
N THR A 50 -16.27 -9.52 4.64
CA THR A 50 -17.56 -10.16 4.40
C THR A 50 -18.25 -10.58 5.70
N ILE A 51 -19.55 -10.89 5.64
CA ILE A 51 -20.28 -11.49 6.78
C ILE A 51 -19.65 -12.83 7.20
N GLU A 52 -19.12 -13.60 6.23
CA GLU A 52 -18.41 -14.85 6.51
C GLU A 52 -17.12 -14.61 7.28
N ASP A 53 -16.35 -13.58 6.90
CA ASP A 53 -15.13 -13.18 7.61
C ASP A 53 -15.41 -12.73 9.05
N SER A 54 -16.48 -11.96 9.26
CA SER A 54 -16.91 -11.57 10.60
C SER A 54 -17.28 -12.79 11.45
N ARG A 55 -17.99 -13.77 10.89
CA ARG A 55 -18.33 -15.02 11.60
C ARG A 55 -17.10 -15.84 11.94
N ASP A 56 -16.12 -15.91 11.05
CA ASP A 56 -14.86 -16.61 11.29
C ASP A 56 -14.03 -15.92 12.38
N ALA A 57 -13.99 -14.59 12.37
CA ALA A 57 -13.34 -13.80 13.42
C ALA A 57 -14.03 -14.00 14.78
N TRP A 58 -15.36 -14.03 14.82
CA TRP A 58 -16.14 -14.30 16.02
C TRP A 58 -15.83 -15.69 16.59
N ARG A 59 -15.82 -16.74 15.77
CA ARG A 59 -15.47 -18.11 16.20
C ARG A 59 -14.06 -18.20 16.77
N ALA A 60 -13.10 -17.50 16.15
CA ALA A 60 -11.74 -17.41 16.67
C ALA A 60 -11.74 -16.70 18.03
N ALA A 61 -12.46 -15.59 18.18
CA ALA A 61 -12.57 -14.88 19.46
C ALA A 61 -13.20 -15.74 20.57
N GLU A 62 -14.28 -16.48 20.27
CA GLU A 62 -14.87 -17.43 21.23
C GLU A 62 -13.88 -18.51 21.67
N LYS A 63 -13.12 -19.06 20.72
CA LYS A 63 -12.10 -20.08 21.01
C LYS A 63 -10.99 -19.55 21.92
N LEU A 64 -10.65 -18.26 21.79
CA LEU A 64 -9.66 -17.57 22.61
C LEU A 64 -10.24 -17.05 23.94
N GLY A 65 -11.56 -17.09 24.13
CA GLY A 65 -12.23 -16.59 25.33
C GLY A 65 -12.19 -15.06 25.47
N ILE A 66 -12.11 -14.32 24.35
CA ILE A 66 -12.01 -12.85 24.36
C ILE A 66 -13.34 -12.19 23.93
N PRO A 67 -13.66 -10.98 24.44
CA PRO A 67 -14.80 -10.20 23.94
C PRO A 67 -14.63 -9.88 22.46
N TYR A 68 -15.75 -9.77 21.73
CA TYR A 68 -15.74 -9.51 20.29
C TYR A 68 -16.82 -8.51 19.89
N TYR A 69 -16.43 -7.53 19.06
CA TYR A 69 -17.33 -6.52 18.51
C TYR A 69 -17.20 -6.40 16.99
N VAL A 70 -18.26 -5.91 16.35
CA VAL A 70 -18.22 -5.50 14.94
C VAL A 70 -18.44 -3.99 14.90
N TRP A 71 -17.52 -3.27 14.26
CA TRP A 71 -17.62 -1.83 14.08
C TRP A 71 -17.83 -1.49 12.61
N ASP A 72 -18.84 -0.68 12.35
CA ASP A 72 -19.08 -0.13 11.02
C ASP A 72 -18.11 1.03 10.74
N PHE A 73 -17.29 0.88 9.71
CA PHE A 73 -16.43 1.92 9.13
C PHE A 73 -16.70 2.11 7.63
N SER A 74 -17.81 1.57 7.12
CA SER A 74 -18.12 1.56 5.68
C SER A 74 -18.23 2.96 5.07
N GLU A 75 -18.78 3.95 5.78
CA GLU A 75 -18.80 5.34 5.29
C GLU A 75 -17.41 5.92 5.12
N ARG A 76 -16.54 5.79 6.14
CA ARG A 76 -15.14 6.24 6.05
C ARG A 76 -14.39 5.45 4.99
N PHE A 77 -14.61 4.15 4.87
CA PHE A 77 -13.97 3.32 3.85
C PHE A 77 -14.37 3.74 2.44
N GLN A 78 -15.66 4.01 2.21
CA GLN A 78 -16.14 4.51 0.92
C GLN A 78 -15.45 5.84 0.60
N ALA A 79 -15.51 6.82 1.50
CA ALA A 79 -14.97 8.16 1.26
C ALA A 79 -13.43 8.18 1.14
N ASP A 80 -12.72 7.52 2.07
CA ASP A 80 -11.26 7.68 2.21
C ASP A 80 -10.45 6.66 1.41
N VAL A 81 -11.09 5.59 0.89
CA VAL A 81 -10.40 4.52 0.16
C VAL A 81 -11.01 4.31 -1.22
N VAL A 82 -12.32 4.12 -1.33
CA VAL A 82 -12.95 3.78 -2.61
C VAL A 82 -13.08 5.01 -3.51
N ASP A 83 -13.57 6.13 -2.97
CA ASP A 83 -13.74 7.37 -3.73
C ASP A 83 -12.37 7.97 -4.10
N ASP A 84 -11.37 7.91 -3.20
CA ASP A 84 -9.97 8.26 -3.51
C ASP A 84 -9.41 7.39 -4.63
N PHE A 85 -9.64 6.08 -4.60
CA PHE A 85 -9.22 5.17 -5.66
C PHE A 85 -9.80 5.56 -7.02
N VAL A 86 -11.10 5.84 -7.08
CA VAL A 86 -11.78 6.31 -8.31
C VAL A 86 -11.23 7.66 -8.77
N ALA A 87 -11.05 8.62 -7.86
CA ALA A 87 -10.53 9.95 -8.18
C ALA A 87 -9.09 9.92 -8.69
N GLU A 88 -8.24 9.05 -8.13
CA GLU A 88 -6.86 8.85 -8.58
C GLU A 88 -6.81 8.25 -9.99
N TYR A 89 -7.65 7.26 -10.30
CA TYR A 89 -7.79 6.74 -11.66
C TYR A 89 -8.33 7.79 -12.63
N ALA A 90 -9.31 8.59 -12.23
CA ALA A 90 -9.82 9.72 -13.01
C ALA A 90 -8.72 10.76 -13.32
N ALA A 91 -7.77 10.93 -12.41
CA ALA A 91 -6.58 11.75 -12.59
C ALA A 91 -5.46 11.06 -13.40
N GLY A 92 -5.68 9.86 -13.94
CA GLY A 92 -4.69 9.11 -14.74
C GLY A 92 -3.57 8.49 -13.93
N ARG A 93 -3.76 8.39 -12.61
CA ARG A 93 -2.81 7.82 -11.66
C ARG A 93 -3.22 6.39 -11.32
N THR A 94 -2.29 5.61 -10.81
CA THR A 94 -2.51 4.22 -10.38
C THR A 94 -2.36 4.14 -8.86
N PRO A 95 -3.43 4.29 -8.09
CA PRO A 95 -3.39 4.29 -6.63
C PRO A 95 -3.12 2.91 -6.03
N ASN A 96 -2.70 2.89 -4.76
CA ASN A 96 -2.65 1.68 -3.93
C ASN A 96 -3.69 1.77 -2.79
N PRO A 97 -4.87 1.13 -2.92
CA PRO A 97 -5.94 1.24 -1.93
C PRO A 97 -5.59 0.59 -0.58
N CYS A 98 -4.67 -0.38 -0.55
CA CYS A 98 -4.21 -0.99 0.69
C CYS A 98 -3.38 -0.02 1.54
N MET A 99 -2.56 0.83 0.91
CA MET A 99 -1.85 1.92 1.59
C MET A 99 -2.85 2.88 2.24
N ARG A 100 -3.85 3.33 1.46
CA ARG A 100 -4.89 4.26 1.92
C ARG A 100 -5.72 3.66 3.06
N CYS A 101 -6.08 2.39 2.98
CA CYS A 101 -6.82 1.70 4.03
C CYS A 101 -6.00 1.57 5.34
N ASN A 102 -4.71 1.25 5.27
CA ASN A 102 -3.87 1.22 6.47
C ASN A 102 -3.71 2.62 7.08
N GLU A 103 -3.50 3.64 6.25
CA GLU A 103 -3.36 5.03 6.67
C GLU A 103 -4.64 5.58 7.33
N LYS A 104 -5.78 5.49 6.63
CA LYS A 104 -7.03 6.18 7.01
C LYS A 104 -7.94 5.35 7.89
N ILE A 105 -7.96 4.04 7.71
CA ILE A 105 -8.92 3.16 8.38
C ILE A 105 -8.28 2.43 9.55
N LYS A 106 -7.28 1.58 9.32
CA LYS A 106 -6.75 0.69 10.37
C LYS A 106 -5.93 1.40 11.45
N PHE A 107 -5.17 2.43 11.09
CA PHE A 107 -4.27 3.09 12.03
C PHE A 107 -4.56 4.57 12.27
N ALA A 108 -5.48 5.18 11.52
CA ALA A 108 -6.12 6.42 11.94
C ALA A 108 -7.46 6.11 12.63
N ALA A 109 -8.52 5.78 11.87
CA ALA A 109 -9.87 5.71 12.42
C ALA A 109 -10.07 4.63 13.51
N LEU A 110 -9.51 3.42 13.31
CA LEU A 110 -9.58 2.34 14.30
C LEU A 110 -8.74 2.67 15.55
N LEU A 111 -7.51 3.14 15.38
CA LEU A 111 -6.64 3.47 16.51
C LEU A 111 -7.21 4.62 17.33
N GLU A 112 -7.65 5.71 16.68
CA GLU A 112 -8.32 6.86 17.32
C GLU A 112 -9.49 6.39 18.19
N LYS A 113 -10.37 5.55 17.63
CA LYS A 113 -11.52 4.99 18.36
C LYS A 113 -11.08 4.05 19.49
N ALA A 114 -10.04 3.26 19.29
CA ALA A 114 -9.50 2.36 20.32
C ALA A 114 -8.99 3.15 21.53
N LEU A 115 -8.16 4.17 21.29
CA LEU A 115 -7.62 5.04 22.35
C LEU A 115 -8.75 5.77 23.09
N ALA A 116 -9.75 6.28 22.37
CA ALA A 116 -10.92 6.94 22.99
C ALA A 116 -11.75 6.01 23.90
N LEU A 117 -11.72 4.70 23.65
CA LEU A 117 -12.38 3.68 24.48
C LEU A 117 -11.47 3.12 25.59
N GLY A 118 -10.26 3.68 25.73
CA GLY A 118 -9.29 3.33 26.77
C GLY A 118 -8.51 2.04 26.47
N PHE A 119 -8.38 1.64 25.21
CA PHE A 119 -7.38 0.66 24.82
C PHE A 119 -6.00 1.33 24.75
N ASP A 120 -4.96 0.58 25.08
CA ASP A 120 -3.58 1.07 25.04
C ASP A 120 -2.95 0.89 23.65
N ALA A 121 -3.39 -0.11 22.88
CA ALA A 121 -2.80 -0.46 21.59
C ALA A 121 -3.76 -1.23 20.68
N VAL A 122 -3.46 -1.22 19.38
CA VAL A 122 -4.09 -2.03 18.35
C VAL A 122 -3.14 -3.14 17.91
N CYS A 123 -3.63 -4.39 17.99
CA CYS A 123 -2.95 -5.57 17.50
C CYS A 123 -3.50 -5.95 16.13
N THR A 124 -2.61 -6.25 15.17
CA THR A 124 -3.02 -6.72 13.83
C THR A 124 -2.19 -7.93 13.39
N GLY A 125 -2.71 -8.69 12.44
CA GLY A 125 -2.02 -9.82 11.81
C GLY A 125 -0.98 -9.41 10.76
N HIS A 126 -0.46 -8.17 10.77
CA HIS A 126 0.55 -7.79 9.80
C HIS A 126 1.93 -8.38 10.14
N TYR A 127 2.67 -8.74 9.10
CA TYR A 127 4.07 -9.15 9.19
C TYR A 127 4.97 -7.93 9.06
N ALA A 128 5.24 -7.29 10.20
CA ALA A 128 6.26 -6.25 10.35
C ALA A 128 6.68 -6.22 11.83
N LYS A 129 7.78 -5.57 12.14
CA LYS A 129 8.31 -5.49 13.51
C LYS A 129 8.31 -4.05 13.98
N VAL A 130 7.86 -3.80 15.20
CA VAL A 130 8.14 -2.53 15.90
C VAL A 130 9.31 -2.77 16.83
N VAL A 131 10.37 -1.97 16.68
CA VAL A 131 11.56 -1.98 17.54
C VAL A 131 11.60 -0.68 18.33
N THR A 132 12.10 -0.74 19.56
CA THR A 132 12.42 0.47 20.32
C THR A 132 13.92 0.71 20.21
N ASP A 133 14.32 1.88 19.75
CA ASP A 133 15.73 2.25 19.66
C ASP A 133 16.35 2.51 21.06
N ALA A 134 17.62 2.92 21.08
CA ALA A 134 18.35 3.16 22.32
C ALA A 134 17.81 4.37 23.12
N ASP A 135 17.16 5.31 22.44
CA ASP A 135 16.63 6.55 23.02
C ASP A 135 15.14 6.43 23.40
N GLY A 136 14.52 5.28 23.10
CA GLY A 136 13.15 4.96 23.47
C GLY A 136 12.12 5.19 22.36
N HIS A 137 12.53 5.57 21.15
CA HIS A 137 11.64 5.83 20.03
C HIS A 137 11.27 4.53 19.30
N LYS A 138 10.05 4.48 18.75
CA LYS A 138 9.60 3.35 17.93
C LYS A 138 10.06 3.48 16.48
N GLU A 139 10.59 2.38 15.98
CA GLU A 139 10.96 2.19 14.58
C GLU A 139 10.15 1.04 13.98
N LEU A 140 9.67 1.23 12.75
CA LEU A 140 9.08 0.15 11.97
C LEU A 140 10.17 -0.59 11.20
N HIS A 141 10.16 -1.92 11.24
CA HIS A 141 11.10 -2.78 10.53
C HIS A 141 10.37 -3.87 9.74
N ARG A 142 11.08 -4.40 8.75
CA ARG A 142 10.69 -5.60 8.00
C ARG A 142 10.47 -6.79 8.92
N ALA A 143 9.56 -7.67 8.52
CA ALA A 143 9.39 -8.98 9.14
C ALA A 143 10.62 -9.90 8.90
N ALA A 144 10.70 -10.97 9.69
CA ALA A 144 11.71 -12.00 9.53
C ALA A 144 11.57 -12.77 8.20
N ASP A 145 10.34 -13.00 7.73
CA ASP A 145 10.05 -13.65 6.44
C ASP A 145 9.86 -12.59 5.34
N TRP A 146 10.84 -12.50 4.44
CA TRP A 146 10.81 -11.58 3.31
C TRP A 146 9.60 -11.79 2.38
N ALA A 147 9.17 -13.05 2.18
CA ALA A 147 8.07 -13.35 1.28
C ALA A 147 6.71 -12.90 1.84
N LYS A 148 6.63 -12.70 3.15
CA LYS A 148 5.43 -12.23 3.84
C LYS A 148 5.55 -10.81 4.38
N ASP A 149 6.70 -10.16 4.25
CA ASP A 149 6.91 -8.80 4.73
C ASP A 149 5.81 -7.84 4.23
N GLN A 150 5.17 -7.18 5.18
CA GLN A 150 4.11 -6.20 4.97
C GLN A 150 4.53 -4.80 5.44
N SER A 151 5.82 -4.61 5.76
CA SER A 151 6.36 -3.31 6.15
C SER A 151 6.09 -2.23 5.10
N TYR A 152 6.08 -2.58 3.81
CA TYR A 152 5.75 -1.67 2.71
C TYR A 152 4.37 -1.04 2.89
N VAL A 153 3.35 -1.84 3.20
CA VAL A 153 1.98 -1.32 3.38
C VAL A 153 1.76 -0.57 4.69
N LEU A 154 2.75 -0.63 5.59
CA LEU A 154 2.77 0.03 6.88
C LEU A 154 3.72 1.24 6.91
N GLY A 155 4.44 1.54 5.82
CA GLY A 155 5.31 2.73 5.75
C GLY A 155 4.55 4.06 5.86
N VAL A 156 3.22 4.03 5.80
CA VAL A 156 2.32 5.16 6.05
C VAL A 156 2.17 5.50 7.54
N LEU A 157 2.57 4.60 8.44
CA LEU A 157 2.44 4.83 9.88
C LEU A 157 3.31 6.01 10.32
N THR A 158 2.84 6.71 11.34
CA THR A 158 3.56 7.81 12.01
C THR A 158 4.22 7.32 13.29
N ALA A 159 5.15 8.11 13.84
CA ALA A 159 5.79 7.82 15.13
C ALA A 159 4.75 7.58 16.25
N GLU A 160 3.75 8.46 16.36
CA GLU A 160 2.67 8.33 17.36
C GLU A 160 1.88 7.03 17.19
N GLN A 161 1.53 6.66 15.96
CA GLN A 161 0.79 5.42 15.70
C GLN A 161 1.62 4.17 16.05
N LEU A 162 2.94 4.22 15.87
CA LEU A 162 3.83 3.10 16.21
C LEU A 162 3.92 2.83 17.71
N GLU A 163 3.73 3.85 18.57
CA GLU A 163 3.67 3.66 20.04
C GLU A 163 2.52 2.74 20.46
N HIS A 164 1.46 2.70 19.65
CA HIS A 164 0.23 1.97 19.94
C HIS A 164 -0.01 0.79 18.98
N ALA A 165 1.02 0.35 18.23
CA ALA A 165 0.91 -0.73 17.25
C ALA A 165 1.59 -2.02 17.73
N ILE A 166 0.88 -3.15 17.64
CA ILE A 166 1.41 -4.48 17.99
C ILE A 166 1.29 -5.41 16.77
N PHE A 167 2.41 -6.04 16.41
CA PHE A 167 2.52 -7.00 15.29
C PHE A 167 3.10 -8.35 15.77
N PRO A 168 2.27 -9.24 16.35
CA PRO A 168 2.77 -10.48 16.97
C PRO A 168 3.35 -11.51 15.99
N LEU A 169 3.21 -11.28 14.68
CA LEU A 169 3.70 -12.20 13.66
C LEU A 169 5.09 -11.84 13.11
N ALA A 170 5.67 -10.72 13.55
CA ALA A 170 6.94 -10.16 13.07
C ALA A 170 8.07 -11.18 12.88
N GLU A 171 8.27 -12.03 13.88
CA GLU A 171 9.37 -13.01 13.98
C GLU A 171 9.01 -14.37 13.39
N THR A 172 7.80 -14.54 12.86
CA THR A 172 7.39 -15.85 12.36
C THR A 172 8.12 -16.15 11.04
N PRO A 173 8.94 -17.21 10.96
CA PRO A 173 9.78 -17.48 9.80
C PRO A 173 9.02 -18.00 8.58
N SER A 174 7.76 -18.43 8.74
CA SER A 174 6.92 -18.76 7.59
C SER A 174 5.43 -18.76 7.92
N LYS A 175 4.63 -18.53 6.89
CA LYS A 175 3.17 -18.69 6.93
C LYS A 175 2.72 -20.10 7.32
N ALA A 176 3.48 -21.14 6.96
CA ALA A 176 3.15 -22.52 7.30
C ALA A 176 3.11 -22.73 8.82
N GLN A 177 4.01 -22.08 9.56
CA GLN A 177 4.00 -22.14 11.02
C GLN A 177 2.80 -21.44 11.63
N VAL A 178 2.38 -20.29 11.09
CA VAL A 178 1.13 -19.63 11.53
C VAL A 178 -0.09 -20.54 11.34
N ARG A 179 -0.14 -21.28 10.22
CA ARG A 179 -1.24 -22.24 9.96
C ARG A 179 -1.18 -23.45 10.91
N ALA A 180 0.01 -23.98 11.18
CA ALA A 180 0.20 -25.09 12.12
C ALA A 180 -0.20 -24.68 13.55
N GLU A 181 0.20 -23.49 13.99
CA GLU A 181 -0.20 -22.92 15.29
C GLU A 181 -1.72 -22.72 15.36
N ALA A 182 -2.34 -22.24 14.29
CA ALA A 182 -3.80 -22.13 14.23
C ALA A 182 -4.50 -23.49 14.35
N GLU A 183 -3.97 -24.54 13.71
CA GLU A 183 -4.51 -25.90 13.78
C GLU A 183 -4.35 -26.50 15.18
N GLU A 184 -3.19 -26.32 15.82
CA GLU A 184 -2.93 -26.74 17.21
C GLU A 184 -3.89 -26.09 18.20
N ARG A 185 -4.19 -24.79 18.00
CA ARG A 185 -5.17 -24.05 18.82
C ARG A 185 -6.63 -24.40 18.47
N GLY A 186 -6.87 -25.20 17.44
CA GLY A 186 -8.20 -25.55 16.96
C GLY A 186 -8.97 -24.37 16.37
N LEU A 187 -8.27 -23.41 15.76
CA LEU A 187 -8.86 -22.28 15.04
C LEU A 187 -9.34 -22.74 13.65
N SER A 188 -10.63 -22.56 13.35
CA SER A 188 -11.24 -23.03 12.10
C SER A 188 -10.65 -22.40 10.84
N VAL A 189 -9.99 -21.24 10.96
CA VAL A 189 -9.39 -20.48 9.87
C VAL A 189 -8.02 -21.00 9.43
N ALA A 190 -7.45 -22.02 10.07
CA ALA A 190 -6.11 -22.54 9.78
C ALA A 190 -5.89 -22.91 8.30
N LYS A 191 -6.94 -23.42 7.62
CA LYS A 191 -6.90 -23.86 6.21
C LYS A 191 -7.51 -22.85 5.24
N LYS A 192 -8.00 -21.71 5.73
CA LYS A 192 -8.60 -20.66 4.90
C LYS A 192 -7.54 -20.05 3.96
N PRO A 193 -7.79 -19.90 2.65
CA PRO A 193 -6.88 -19.19 1.76
C PRO A 193 -6.61 -17.76 2.23
N ASP A 194 -5.46 -17.22 1.87
CA ASP A 194 -5.15 -15.82 2.17
C ASP A 194 -6.00 -14.89 1.31
N SER A 195 -6.38 -13.74 1.85
CA SER A 195 -6.95 -12.66 1.04
C SER A 195 -5.87 -12.11 0.13
N HIS A 196 -6.14 -12.12 -1.17
CA HIS A 196 -5.28 -11.56 -2.21
C HIS A 196 -6.13 -10.61 -3.06
N ASP A 197 -5.49 -9.64 -3.71
CA ASP A 197 -6.12 -8.59 -4.52
C ASP A 197 -6.84 -7.50 -3.70
N ILE A 198 -7.45 -6.53 -4.39
CA ILE A 198 -8.10 -5.37 -3.77
C ILE A 198 -9.39 -5.82 -3.08
N CYS A 199 -9.55 -5.52 -1.80
CA CYS A 199 -10.62 -6.13 -0.99
C CYS A 199 -12.06 -5.84 -1.47
N PHE A 200 -12.28 -4.73 -2.17
CA PHE A 200 -13.58 -4.35 -2.75
C PHE A 200 -13.73 -4.76 -4.22
N ILE A 201 -12.72 -5.42 -4.81
CA ILE A 201 -12.71 -5.96 -6.18
C ILE A 201 -12.43 -7.47 -6.11
N PRO A 202 -13.41 -8.28 -5.66
CA PRO A 202 -13.18 -9.66 -5.23
C PRO A 202 -12.81 -10.64 -6.37
N ASP A 203 -13.09 -10.29 -7.61
CA ASP A 203 -12.74 -11.06 -8.82
C ASP A 203 -11.41 -10.62 -9.45
N GLY A 204 -10.80 -9.55 -8.93
CA GLY A 204 -9.56 -8.97 -9.44
C GLY A 204 -9.72 -8.21 -10.77
N ASP A 205 -10.93 -8.03 -11.28
CA ASP A 205 -11.17 -7.28 -12.51
C ASP A 205 -11.26 -5.78 -12.23
N THR A 206 -10.12 -5.16 -11.92
CA THR A 206 -10.04 -3.72 -11.65
C THR A 206 -10.60 -2.91 -12.82
N ARG A 207 -10.39 -3.36 -14.05
CA ARG A 207 -10.92 -2.67 -15.22
C ARG A 207 -12.44 -2.71 -15.20
N GLY A 208 -13.03 -3.90 -15.15
CA GLY A 208 -14.49 -4.09 -15.08
C GLY A 208 -15.12 -3.27 -13.97
N TRP A 209 -14.51 -3.30 -12.78
CA TRP A 209 -14.95 -2.53 -11.63
C TRP A 209 -14.90 -1.02 -11.88
N LEU A 210 -13.84 -0.49 -12.52
CA LEU A 210 -13.77 0.93 -12.88
C LEU A 210 -14.82 1.32 -13.95
N GLU A 211 -15.16 0.42 -14.89
CA GLU A 211 -16.20 0.69 -15.90
C GLU A 211 -17.59 0.89 -15.24
N ASP A 212 -17.84 0.29 -14.08
CA ASP A 212 -19.08 0.45 -13.30
C ASP A 212 -19.10 1.73 -12.44
N HIS A 213 -17.93 2.31 -12.14
CA HIS A 213 -17.80 3.46 -11.23
C HIS A 213 -17.41 4.76 -11.94
N MET A 214 -17.08 4.70 -13.23
CA MET A 214 -16.61 5.83 -14.02
C MET A 214 -17.19 5.79 -15.42
N GLU A 215 -17.57 6.94 -15.96
CA GLU A 215 -17.88 7.04 -17.38
C GLU A 215 -16.62 6.86 -18.21
N LEU A 216 -16.58 5.80 -19.01
CA LEU A 216 -15.50 5.58 -19.95
C LEU A 216 -15.79 6.30 -21.27
N ALA A 217 -14.94 7.25 -21.62
CA ALA A 217 -14.98 7.92 -22.90
C ALA A 217 -13.92 7.34 -23.85
N PRO A 218 -14.28 6.99 -25.11
CA PRO A 218 -13.30 6.55 -26.07
C PRO A 218 -12.29 7.67 -26.37
N GLY A 219 -11.04 7.27 -26.57
CA GLY A 219 -9.90 8.18 -26.74
C GLY A 219 -8.83 7.57 -27.63
N ARG A 220 -7.71 8.28 -27.78
CA ARG A 220 -6.69 7.95 -28.77
C ARG A 220 -5.47 7.30 -28.13
N ILE A 221 -4.94 6.28 -28.79
CA ILE A 221 -3.62 5.74 -28.50
C ILE A 221 -2.63 6.44 -29.43
N VAL A 222 -1.69 7.18 -28.87
CA VAL A 222 -0.70 7.98 -29.62
C VAL A 222 0.72 7.53 -29.33
N ASP A 223 1.65 7.75 -30.25
CA ASP A 223 3.08 7.60 -29.94
C ASP A 223 3.68 8.87 -29.30
N THR A 224 4.97 8.83 -28.99
CA THR A 224 5.70 9.96 -28.37
C THR A 224 5.80 11.19 -29.27
N GLN A 225 5.50 11.08 -30.56
CA GLN A 225 5.43 12.21 -31.50
C GLN A 225 3.99 12.73 -31.68
N GLY A 226 3.01 12.13 -30.99
CA GLY A 226 1.60 12.45 -31.13
C GLY A 226 0.92 11.79 -32.34
N THR A 227 1.59 10.85 -33.01
CA THR A 227 0.97 10.12 -34.13
C THR A 227 -0.06 9.15 -33.58
N GLU A 228 -1.29 9.22 -34.10
CA GLU A 228 -2.35 8.29 -33.72
C GLU A 228 -2.07 6.88 -34.27
N LEU A 229 -2.12 5.90 -33.36
CA LEU A 229 -1.88 4.49 -33.64
C LEU A 229 -3.16 3.65 -33.55
N GLY A 230 -4.18 4.15 -32.86
CA GLY A 230 -5.47 3.49 -32.67
C GLY A 230 -6.32 4.19 -31.63
N GLU A 231 -7.39 3.52 -31.20
CA GLU A 231 -8.36 4.02 -30.23
C GLU A 231 -8.46 3.09 -29.02
N HIS A 232 -8.89 3.63 -27.89
CA HIS A 232 -9.22 2.89 -26.69
C HIS A 232 -10.61 3.25 -26.17
N ARG A 233 -11.17 2.43 -25.27
CA ARG A 233 -12.50 2.67 -24.68
C ARG A 233 -12.49 3.59 -23.46
N GLY A 234 -11.33 3.81 -22.84
CA GLY A 234 -11.15 4.77 -21.76
C GLY A 234 -9.71 4.77 -21.26
N ALA A 235 -9.10 5.95 -21.10
CA ALA A 235 -7.69 6.08 -20.75
C ALA A 235 -7.39 5.55 -19.33
N HIS A 236 -8.36 5.67 -18.42
CA HIS A 236 -8.28 5.24 -17.02
C HIS A 236 -8.13 3.72 -16.85
N ALA A 237 -8.51 2.92 -17.87
CA ALA A 237 -8.36 1.46 -17.84
C ALA A 237 -6.92 0.99 -18.15
N TYR A 238 -6.00 1.91 -18.41
CA TYR A 238 -4.59 1.61 -18.69
C TYR A 238 -3.71 1.89 -17.47
N THR A 239 -2.53 1.29 -17.45
CA THR A 239 -1.51 1.53 -16.42
C THR A 239 -0.15 1.72 -17.09
N VAL A 240 0.67 2.65 -16.58
CA VAL A 240 2.04 2.84 -17.08
C VAL A 240 2.83 1.54 -16.98
N GLY A 241 3.53 1.17 -18.06
CA GLY A 241 4.22 -0.11 -18.21
C GLY A 241 3.35 -1.25 -18.76
N GLN A 242 2.05 -1.04 -19.00
CA GLN A 242 1.18 -2.04 -19.59
C GLN A 242 1.55 -2.33 -21.05
N ARG A 243 1.66 -3.61 -21.39
CA ARG A 243 1.90 -4.11 -22.77
C ARG A 243 0.64 -4.68 -23.44
N ARG A 244 -0.17 -5.42 -22.68
CA ARG A 244 -1.33 -6.17 -23.21
C ARG A 244 -2.57 -5.27 -23.27
N GLY A 245 -3.54 -5.61 -24.13
CA GLY A 245 -4.82 -4.88 -24.20
C GLY A 245 -4.78 -3.53 -24.93
N LEU A 246 -3.67 -3.20 -25.60
CA LEU A 246 -3.56 -1.98 -26.42
C LEU A 246 -4.26 -2.11 -27.78
N HIS A 247 -4.46 -3.33 -28.29
CA HIS A 247 -5.16 -3.61 -29.56
C HIS A 247 -4.71 -2.75 -30.76
N ILE A 248 -3.44 -2.34 -30.79
CA ILE A 248 -2.87 -1.55 -31.87
C ILE A 248 -2.65 -2.45 -33.08
N GLY A 249 -3.44 -2.25 -34.15
CA GLY A 249 -3.39 -3.07 -35.36
C GLY A 249 -2.15 -2.88 -36.24
N ARG A 250 -1.29 -1.91 -35.92
CA ARG A 250 -0.03 -1.63 -36.63
C ARG A 250 1.18 -1.97 -35.75
N PRO A 251 2.03 -2.93 -36.15
CA PRO A 251 3.30 -3.18 -35.46
C PRO A 251 4.17 -1.92 -35.43
N ALA A 252 5.04 -1.79 -34.42
CA ALA A 252 6.08 -0.77 -34.46
C ALA A 252 7.00 -1.00 -35.68
N PRO A 253 7.62 0.06 -36.24
CA PRO A 253 8.52 -0.08 -37.40
C PRO A 253 9.66 -1.08 -37.19
N ASP A 254 10.09 -1.29 -35.94
CA ASP A 254 11.13 -2.23 -35.52
C ASP A 254 10.58 -3.62 -35.12
N GLY A 255 9.27 -3.84 -35.25
CA GLY A 255 8.58 -5.08 -34.88
C GLY A 255 8.47 -5.33 -33.37
N LYS A 256 8.97 -4.42 -32.52
CA LYS A 256 8.97 -4.60 -31.06
C LYS A 256 7.62 -4.22 -30.43
N PRO A 257 7.28 -4.79 -29.26
CA PRO A 257 6.07 -4.41 -28.54
C PRO A 257 6.14 -2.96 -28.05
N ARG A 258 4.97 -2.32 -27.99
CA ARG A 258 4.79 -1.01 -27.37
C ARG A 258 4.26 -1.17 -25.94
N PHE A 259 4.61 -0.21 -25.09
CA PHE A 259 4.19 -0.14 -23.71
C PHE A 259 3.56 1.23 -23.45
N VAL A 260 2.59 1.30 -22.54
CA VAL A 260 2.03 2.57 -22.05
C VAL A 260 3.11 3.32 -21.30
N LEU A 261 3.49 4.50 -21.80
CA LEU A 261 4.48 5.39 -21.18
C LEU A 261 3.83 6.41 -20.27
N GLU A 262 2.66 6.91 -20.66
CA GLU A 262 1.97 8.02 -20.00
C GLU A 262 0.47 7.90 -20.28
N ILE A 263 -0.35 8.32 -19.32
CA ILE A 263 -1.79 8.46 -19.47
C ILE A 263 -2.10 9.94 -19.32
N ARG A 264 -2.81 10.52 -20.30
CA ARG A 264 -3.18 11.94 -20.32
C ARG A 264 -4.70 12.08 -20.22
N PRO A 265 -5.26 12.14 -19.01
CA PRO A 265 -6.71 12.26 -18.81
C PRO A 265 -7.30 13.49 -19.49
N LYS A 266 -6.60 14.63 -19.43
CA LYS A 266 -7.11 15.91 -19.98
C LYS A 266 -7.35 15.87 -21.49
N THR A 267 -6.53 15.14 -22.23
CA THR A 267 -6.67 14.96 -23.68
C THR A 267 -7.31 13.62 -24.04
N ASN A 268 -7.61 12.78 -23.05
CA ASN A 268 -8.06 11.40 -23.19
C ASN A 268 -7.14 10.59 -24.12
N GLU A 269 -5.83 10.67 -23.87
CA GLU A 269 -4.81 9.99 -24.66
C GLU A 269 -4.02 8.98 -23.83
N VAL A 270 -3.68 7.86 -24.46
CA VAL A 270 -2.72 6.88 -23.94
C VAL A 270 -1.47 6.95 -24.82
N VAL A 271 -0.36 7.39 -24.23
CA VAL A 271 0.92 7.51 -24.95
C VAL A 271 1.66 6.19 -24.86
N VAL A 272 2.08 5.66 -26.00
CA VAL A 272 2.80 4.39 -26.09
C VAL A 272 4.14 4.53 -26.80
N GLY A 273 5.09 3.68 -26.43
CA GLY A 273 6.40 3.68 -27.07
C GLY A 273 7.24 2.47 -26.71
N PRO A 274 8.52 2.48 -27.11
CA PRO A 274 9.44 1.39 -26.80
C PRO A 274 9.71 1.29 -25.30
N GLU A 275 9.97 0.08 -24.83
CA GLU A 275 10.21 -0.22 -23.41
C GLU A 275 11.34 0.61 -22.78
N ALA A 276 12.36 0.97 -23.58
CA ALA A 276 13.49 1.76 -23.11
C ALA A 276 13.08 3.14 -22.56
N LEU A 277 11.94 3.69 -22.99
CA LEU A 277 11.42 4.97 -22.49
C LEU A 277 10.68 4.84 -21.15
N LEU A 278 10.52 3.63 -20.61
CA LEU A 278 10.02 3.41 -19.25
C LEU A 278 11.11 3.49 -18.18
N ALA A 279 12.38 3.56 -18.59
CA ALA A 279 13.49 3.73 -17.66
C ALA A 279 13.37 5.09 -16.98
N ILE A 280 13.26 5.08 -15.66
CA ILE A 280 13.24 6.27 -14.81
C ILE A 280 14.36 6.17 -13.80
N ASP A 281 14.98 7.32 -13.52
CA ASP A 281 16.11 7.44 -12.60
C ASP A 281 15.72 8.30 -11.41
N VAL A 282 14.70 9.14 -11.54
CA VAL A 282 14.24 10.07 -10.52
C VAL A 282 12.74 9.92 -10.30
N MET A 283 12.35 9.93 -9.03
CA MET A 283 10.96 9.98 -8.58
C MET A 283 10.77 11.17 -7.65
N GLU A 284 9.64 11.85 -7.80
CA GLU A 284 9.19 12.90 -6.89
C GLU A 284 7.90 12.47 -6.23
N GLY A 285 7.88 12.52 -4.91
CA GLY A 285 6.77 12.13 -4.07
C GLY A 285 6.15 13.32 -3.36
N ILE A 286 4.83 13.34 -3.30
CA ILE A 286 4.02 14.28 -2.51
C ILE A 286 3.52 13.59 -1.23
N ARG A 287 3.12 14.41 -0.25
CA ARG A 287 2.59 13.96 1.05
C ARG A 287 3.55 12.99 1.77
N PRO A 288 4.82 13.39 1.99
CA PRO A 288 5.76 12.55 2.70
C PRO A 288 5.28 12.30 4.15
N SER A 289 5.49 11.08 4.65
CA SER A 289 5.29 10.73 6.06
C SER A 289 6.43 9.84 6.54
N TRP A 290 6.70 9.87 7.85
CA TRP A 290 7.83 9.16 8.46
C TRP A 290 7.34 8.13 9.48
N ALA A 291 7.80 6.88 9.31
CA ALA A 291 7.50 5.73 10.15
C ALA A 291 8.45 5.68 11.35
N GLY A 292 8.19 6.57 12.31
CA GLY A 292 9.10 6.88 13.41
C GLY A 292 9.76 8.24 13.19
N LEU A 293 10.93 8.44 13.78
CA LEU A 293 11.67 9.70 13.57
C LEU A 293 12.17 9.83 12.13
N PRO A 294 12.08 11.03 11.52
CA PRO A 294 12.66 11.26 10.20
C PRO A 294 14.19 11.04 10.21
N PRO A 295 14.81 10.76 9.06
CA PRO A 295 16.27 10.73 8.92
C PRO A 295 16.89 12.05 9.40
N ARG A 296 18.09 11.98 9.99
CA ARG A 296 18.77 13.16 10.56
C ARG A 296 18.95 14.29 9.54
N GLU A 297 19.19 13.96 8.28
CA GLU A 297 19.37 14.93 7.19
C GLU A 297 18.08 15.74 6.97
N VAL A 298 16.93 15.08 7.11
CA VAL A 298 15.61 15.71 7.04
C VAL A 298 15.30 16.47 8.33
N ALA A 299 15.57 15.87 9.49
CA ALA A 299 15.31 16.49 10.80
C ALA A 299 16.14 17.77 11.04
N ALA A 300 17.32 17.86 10.43
CA ALA A 300 18.18 19.04 10.51
C ALA A 300 17.67 20.22 9.67
N MET A 301 16.71 19.99 8.77
CA MET A 301 16.12 21.03 7.94
C MET A 301 15.11 21.83 8.77
N ALA A 302 15.27 23.15 8.86
CA ALA A 302 14.35 24.00 9.62
C ALA A 302 12.93 23.91 9.05
N GLU A 303 11.94 23.68 9.92
CA GLU A 303 10.56 23.41 9.50
C GLU A 303 9.92 24.56 8.72
N ASP A 304 10.36 25.81 8.91
CA ASP A 304 9.75 27.01 8.29
C ASP A 304 10.62 27.64 7.19
N VAL A 305 11.62 26.91 6.69
CA VAL A 305 12.55 27.43 5.68
C VAL A 305 12.48 26.61 4.41
N ASP A 306 12.18 27.28 3.30
CA ASP A 306 12.29 26.68 1.97
C ASP A 306 13.74 26.30 1.70
N GLY A 307 13.93 25.13 1.09
CA GLY A 307 15.25 24.57 0.91
C GLY A 307 15.21 23.09 0.63
N ARG A 308 16.36 22.46 0.86
CA ARG A 308 16.59 21.05 0.57
C ARG A 308 17.47 20.44 1.65
N SER A 309 17.13 19.22 2.07
CA SER A 309 17.95 18.43 2.99
C SER A 309 19.20 17.90 2.28
N ASP A 310 20.21 17.50 3.06
CA ASP A 310 21.29 16.68 2.53
C ASP A 310 20.75 15.36 1.95
N GLU A 311 21.50 14.82 0.99
CA GLU A 311 21.19 13.50 0.43
C GLU A 311 21.59 12.39 1.40
N PHE A 312 20.75 11.36 1.50
CA PHE A 312 21.03 10.18 2.32
C PHE A 312 20.81 8.87 1.55
N PRO A 313 21.63 7.83 1.81
CA PRO A 313 21.49 6.55 1.16
C PRO A 313 20.27 5.80 1.70
N VAL A 314 19.52 5.20 0.78
CA VAL A 314 18.33 4.39 1.07
C VAL A 314 18.24 3.21 0.11
N THR A 315 17.36 2.28 0.42
CA THR A 315 16.73 1.46 -0.60
C THR A 315 15.26 1.86 -0.72
N VAL A 316 14.75 1.97 -1.94
CA VAL A 316 13.37 2.38 -2.23
C VAL A 316 12.58 1.21 -2.80
N GLN A 317 11.38 0.99 -2.28
CA GLN A 317 10.44 0.02 -2.79
C GLN A 317 9.20 0.76 -3.31
N VAL A 318 8.76 0.42 -4.52
CA VAL A 318 7.63 1.10 -5.21
C VAL A 318 6.42 0.19 -5.45
N ARG A 319 6.52 -1.08 -5.03
CA ARG A 319 5.47 -2.11 -5.11
C ARG A 319 5.62 -3.09 -3.95
N ALA A 320 4.52 -3.58 -3.39
CA ALA A 320 4.52 -4.46 -2.23
C ALA A 320 5.35 -5.76 -2.41
N HIS A 321 5.34 -6.33 -3.62
CA HIS A 321 6.13 -7.53 -3.97
C HIS A 321 7.31 -7.23 -4.90
N GLY A 322 7.70 -5.96 -5.03
CA GLY A 322 8.87 -5.55 -5.80
C GLY A 322 10.13 -5.57 -4.96
N ASP A 323 11.26 -5.91 -5.57
CA ASP A 323 12.57 -5.79 -4.93
C ASP A 323 12.91 -4.31 -4.68
N PRO A 324 13.45 -3.96 -3.50
CA PRO A 324 13.89 -2.61 -3.23
C PRO A 324 15.16 -2.29 -4.03
N ALA A 325 15.23 -1.08 -4.58
CA ALA A 325 16.40 -0.61 -5.32
C ALA A 325 17.26 0.35 -4.49
N PRO A 326 18.60 0.24 -4.58
CA PRO A 326 19.51 1.25 -4.04
C PRO A 326 19.24 2.64 -4.64
N ALA A 327 19.26 3.66 -3.77
CA ALA A 327 18.98 5.03 -4.16
C ALA A 327 19.58 6.07 -3.19
N ARG A 328 19.55 7.33 -3.62
CA ARG A 328 19.76 8.52 -2.80
C ARG A 328 18.44 9.26 -2.67
N ALA A 329 18.07 9.65 -1.45
CA ALA A 329 16.87 10.45 -1.19
C ALA A 329 17.22 11.80 -0.58
N TRP A 330 16.36 12.79 -0.81
CA TRP A 330 16.40 14.08 -0.14
C TRP A 330 14.98 14.66 -0.07
N LEU A 331 14.74 15.52 0.90
CA LEU A 331 13.50 16.27 1.00
C LEU A 331 13.72 17.68 0.45
N THR A 332 12.80 18.19 -0.35
CA THR A 332 12.72 19.61 -0.70
C THR A 332 11.49 20.23 -0.06
N ARG A 333 11.58 21.51 0.28
CA ARG A 333 10.47 22.34 0.71
C ARG A 333 10.45 23.60 -0.14
N GLN A 334 9.30 23.88 -0.75
CA GLN A 334 9.08 25.08 -1.53
C GLN A 334 7.66 25.57 -1.29
N ASP A 335 7.48 26.85 -0.98
CA ASP A 335 6.17 27.45 -0.69
C ASP A 335 5.43 26.69 0.42
N GLY A 336 6.19 26.21 1.42
CA GLY A 336 5.68 25.39 2.53
C GLY A 336 5.25 23.97 2.16
N GLN A 337 5.38 23.56 0.90
CA GLN A 337 5.07 22.20 0.44
C GLN A 337 6.32 21.33 0.44
N GLN A 338 6.22 20.15 1.06
CA GLN A 338 7.31 19.17 1.05
C GLN A 338 7.18 18.19 -0.11
N ARG A 339 8.31 17.95 -0.80
CA ARG A 339 8.45 16.88 -1.80
C ARG A 339 9.61 15.97 -1.42
N LEU A 340 9.36 14.66 -1.45
CA LEU A 340 10.39 13.64 -1.26
C LEU A 340 10.94 13.24 -2.63
N CYS A 341 12.22 13.51 -2.86
CA CYS A 341 12.87 13.16 -4.11
C CYS A 341 13.77 11.95 -3.91
N VAL A 342 13.77 11.04 -4.89
CA VAL A 342 14.58 9.83 -4.88
C VAL A 342 15.25 9.67 -6.22
N ARG A 343 16.58 9.55 -6.22
CA ARG A 343 17.39 9.17 -7.39
C ARG A 343 17.85 7.74 -7.23
N LEU A 344 17.48 6.88 -8.18
CA LEU A 344 17.89 5.48 -8.24
C LEU A 344 19.34 5.37 -8.70
N ASP A 345 20.07 4.40 -8.15
CA ASP A 345 21.42 4.09 -8.60
C ASP A 345 21.41 3.40 -9.98
N GLU A 346 20.37 2.61 -10.25
CA GLU A 346 20.09 2.00 -11.56
C GLU A 346 18.66 2.30 -12.02
N PRO A 347 18.43 2.58 -13.33
CA PRO A 347 17.10 2.89 -13.84
C PRO A 347 16.09 1.76 -13.59
N GLN A 348 14.92 2.11 -13.03
CA GLN A 348 13.80 1.18 -12.88
C GLN A 348 12.73 1.41 -13.95
N ARG A 349 11.83 0.43 -14.12
CA ARG A 349 10.74 0.47 -15.11
C ARG A 349 9.38 0.34 -14.45
N GLY A 350 8.38 0.95 -15.07
CA GLY A 350 6.97 0.79 -14.68
C GLY A 350 6.63 1.45 -13.34
N VAL A 351 7.32 2.53 -12.99
CA VAL A 351 6.90 3.39 -11.89
C VAL A 351 5.77 4.29 -12.40
N ALA A 352 4.58 4.15 -11.81
CA ALA A 352 3.41 4.91 -12.19
C ALA A 352 3.10 5.96 -11.12
N PRO A 353 2.77 7.22 -11.50
CA PRO A 353 2.18 8.18 -10.57
C PRO A 353 0.95 7.60 -9.84
N GLY A 354 0.76 7.96 -8.58
CA GLY A 354 -0.27 7.40 -7.68
C GLY A 354 0.19 6.19 -6.87
N GLN A 355 1.24 5.48 -7.29
CA GLN A 355 1.87 4.47 -6.45
C GLN A 355 2.60 5.13 -5.26
N THR A 356 3.03 4.31 -4.31
CA THR A 356 3.76 4.79 -3.13
C THR A 356 5.21 4.35 -3.22
N MET A 357 6.13 5.29 -2.99
CA MET A 357 7.52 4.94 -2.70
C MET A 357 7.68 4.79 -1.18
N VAL A 358 8.34 3.74 -0.73
CA VAL A 358 8.68 3.50 0.67
C VAL A 358 10.19 3.41 0.80
N LEU A 359 10.76 4.18 1.72
CA LEU A 359 12.19 4.27 1.95
C LEU A 359 12.64 3.37 3.10
N TYR A 360 13.78 2.71 2.91
CA TYR A 360 14.35 1.78 3.88
C TYR A 360 15.84 2.06 4.12
N GLN A 361 16.29 1.77 5.34
CA GLN A 361 17.69 1.63 5.70
C GLN A 361 17.89 0.27 6.40
N GLY A 362 18.52 -0.68 5.70
CA GLY A 362 18.53 -2.07 6.13
C GLY A 362 17.10 -2.61 6.25
N THR A 363 16.71 -3.04 7.45
CA THR A 363 15.33 -3.48 7.72
C THR A 363 14.41 -2.36 8.16
N ARG A 364 14.92 -1.20 8.56
CA ARG A 364 14.13 -0.08 9.06
C ARG A 364 13.37 0.58 7.92
N VAL A 365 12.08 0.79 8.11
CA VAL A 365 11.24 1.66 7.27
C VAL A 365 11.41 3.09 7.76
N LEU A 366 11.85 3.99 6.89
CA LEU A 366 12.00 5.40 7.24
C LEU A 366 10.67 6.12 7.08
N GLY A 367 9.95 5.87 5.99
CA GLY A 367 8.77 6.61 5.62
C GLY A 367 8.33 6.34 4.19
N GLN A 368 7.37 7.12 3.71
CA GLN A 368 6.80 6.98 2.38
C GLN A 368 6.46 8.33 1.74
N ALA A 369 6.24 8.32 0.44
CA ALA A 369 5.54 9.39 -0.28
C ALA A 369 4.72 8.83 -1.45
N THR A 370 3.65 9.53 -1.85
CA THR A 370 2.90 9.18 -3.07
C THR A 370 3.63 9.73 -4.28
N ILE A 371 3.96 8.88 -5.25
CA ILE A 371 4.68 9.27 -6.46
C ILE A 371 3.79 10.20 -7.29
N ASP A 372 4.23 11.43 -7.50
CA ASP A 372 3.58 12.45 -8.34
C ASP A 372 4.19 12.45 -9.74
N ALA A 373 5.52 12.29 -9.81
CA ALA A 373 6.26 12.24 -11.06
C ALA A 373 7.38 11.19 -11.00
N ALA A 374 7.67 10.58 -12.15
CA ALA A 374 8.82 9.69 -12.36
C ALA A 374 9.39 9.94 -13.76
N PHE A 375 10.68 10.17 -13.86
CA PHE A 375 11.33 10.56 -15.12
C PHE A 375 12.79 10.13 -15.19
N ALA A 376 13.32 10.06 -16.41
CA ALA A 376 14.74 9.89 -16.66
C ALA A 376 15.48 11.22 -16.48
N ASP A 377 16.59 11.23 -15.74
CA ASP A 377 17.42 12.43 -15.57
C ASP A 377 18.33 12.58 -16.79
N ARG A 378 17.81 13.22 -17.85
CA ARG A 378 18.52 13.38 -19.13
C ARG A 378 19.76 14.26 -19.03
N ALA A 379 19.97 15.00 -17.93
CA ALA A 379 21.19 15.77 -17.71
C ALA A 379 22.40 14.88 -17.38
N ALA A 380 22.18 13.71 -16.76
CA ALA A 380 23.24 12.74 -16.50
C ALA A 380 23.61 11.92 -17.75
N ALA A 381 22.62 11.59 -18.59
CA ALA A 381 22.82 10.79 -19.81
C ALA A 381 23.58 11.52 -20.94
N ALA A 382 23.73 12.85 -20.85
CA ALA A 382 24.52 13.64 -21.80
C ALA A 382 26.00 13.80 -21.38
N ALA A 383 26.36 13.35 -20.16
CA ALA A 383 27.71 13.43 -19.61
C ALA A 383 28.46 12.08 -19.62
N SER A 384 27.81 11.02 -20.11
CA SER A 384 28.34 9.66 -20.34
C SER A 384 28.33 9.36 -21.83
#